data_AF-A0A842Q7S7-F1
#
_entry.id   AF-A0A842Q7S7-F1
#
_cell.length_a   1.000
_cell.length_b   1.000
_cell.length_c   1.000
_cell.angle_alpha   90.00
_cell.angle_beta   90.00
_cell.angle_gamma   90.00
#
_symmetry.space_group_name_H-M   'P 1'
#
loop_
_entity.id
_entity.type
_entity.pdbx_description
1 polymer ?
#
loop_
_entity_poly.entity_id
_entity_poly.type
_entity_poly.pdbx_seq_one_letter_code
_entity_poly.pdbx_strand_id
1 'polypeptide(L)'
;YIDPVFSWQIPPADTDIEFLRSSKLGDKSANNIFVGDNNNGNVYYFQVNEDRSGIKFDASQTGLIDLVADNEEELSTIIFGSGFGSITDIATGPDGFLYILSYDDGIIYRIAPSSNNQVAASVIS
;
A
#
# COMPACT_ATOMS: atom_id res chain seq x y z
N TYR A 1 2.44 -14.76 -23.68
CA TYR A 1 2.99 -13.75 -22.77
C TYR A 1 2.10 -12.51 -22.87
N ILE A 2 1.82 -11.86 -21.75
CA ILE A 2 1.14 -10.57 -21.67
C ILE A 2 2.02 -9.66 -20.82
N ASP A 3 2.05 -8.38 -21.15
CA ASP A 3 2.79 -7.40 -20.37
C ASP A 3 2.21 -7.31 -18.95
N PRO A 4 3.03 -6.97 -17.93
CA PRO A 4 2.56 -6.74 -16.58
C PRO A 4 1.47 -5.66 -16.53
N VAL A 5 0.53 -5.80 -15.60
CA VAL A 5 -0.47 -4.73 -15.31
C VAL A 5 0.20 -3.49 -14.73
N PHE A 6 1.33 -3.68 -14.04
CA PHE A 6 2.18 -2.63 -13.49
C PHE A 6 3.59 -3.17 -13.30
N SER A 7 4.59 -2.29 -13.34
CA SER A 7 5.97 -2.65 -13.05
C SER A 7 6.75 -1.52 -12.40
N TRP A 8 7.86 -1.87 -11.76
CA TRP A 8 8.82 -0.93 -11.21
C TRP A 8 10.10 -1.00 -12.02
N GLN A 9 10.66 0.14 -12.42
CA GLN A 9 11.97 0.17 -13.06
C GLN A 9 13.07 -0.29 -12.10
N ILE A 10 12.96 0.12 -10.83
CA ILE A 10 13.80 -0.33 -9.72
C ILE A 10 12.94 -1.25 -8.85
N PRO A 11 13.12 -2.59 -8.92
CA PRO A 11 12.28 -3.52 -8.18
C PRO A 11 12.41 -3.34 -6.65
N PRO A 12 11.31 -3.12 -5.92
CA PRO A 12 11.35 -2.92 -4.47
C PRO A 12 11.42 -4.23 -3.68
N ALA A 13 11.45 -5.37 -4.39
CA ALA A 13 11.27 -6.72 -3.84
C ALA A 13 9.90 -6.88 -3.17
N ASP A 14 8.85 -6.81 -3.99
CA ASP A 14 7.47 -7.04 -3.56
C ASP A 14 7.33 -8.42 -2.87
N THR A 15 6.62 -8.47 -1.75
CA THR A 15 6.51 -9.69 -0.93
C THR A 15 5.11 -10.28 -0.91
N ASP A 16 4.07 -9.47 -0.84
CA ASP A 16 2.68 -9.94 -0.84
C ASP A 16 1.72 -8.91 -1.46
N ILE A 17 0.57 -9.42 -1.93
CA ILE A 17 -0.52 -8.65 -2.53
C ILE A 17 -1.83 -9.01 -1.82
N GLU A 18 -2.41 -8.05 -1.11
CA GLU A 18 -3.70 -8.22 -0.44
C GLU A 18 -4.79 -7.36 -1.07
N PHE A 19 -5.94 -7.97 -1.33
CA PHE A 19 -7.15 -7.23 -1.68
C PHE A 19 -7.96 -6.99 -0.41
N LEU A 20 -8.02 -5.74 0.06
CA LEU A 20 -8.66 -5.42 1.33
C LEU A 20 -10.13 -5.88 1.35
N ARG A 21 -10.44 -6.91 2.14
CA ARG A 21 -11.78 -7.53 2.19
C ARG A 21 -12.71 -6.82 3.17
N SER A 22 -12.68 -5.48 3.19
CA SER A 22 -13.32 -4.67 4.22
C SER A 22 -13.41 -3.20 3.82
N SER A 23 -14.39 -2.47 4.36
CA SER A 23 -14.49 -1.01 4.27
C SER A 23 -13.97 -0.27 5.51
N LYS A 24 -13.34 -0.97 6.45
CA LYS A 24 -12.85 -0.37 7.71
C LYS A 24 -11.81 0.73 7.50
N LEU A 25 -11.05 0.70 6.40
CA LEU A 25 -10.11 1.75 6.02
C LEU A 25 -10.73 2.84 5.11
N GLY A 26 -12.06 2.86 5.01
CA GLY A 26 -12.83 3.73 4.13
C GLY A 26 -13.33 3.00 2.89
N ASP A 27 -14.52 3.38 2.42
CA ASP A 27 -15.18 2.73 1.28
C ASP A 27 -14.35 2.79 -0.02
N LYS A 28 -13.54 3.84 -0.17
CA LYS A 28 -12.64 3.99 -1.33
C LYS A 28 -11.53 2.95 -1.35
N SER A 29 -11.11 2.43 -0.20
CA SER A 29 -10.02 1.45 -0.09
C SER A 29 -10.54 0.01 -0.18
N ALA A 30 -11.85 -0.20 -0.02
CA ALA A 30 -12.45 -1.52 -0.01
C ALA A 30 -12.26 -2.25 -1.35
N ASN A 31 -11.82 -3.51 -1.28
CA ASN A 31 -11.58 -4.40 -2.42
C ASN A 31 -10.47 -3.96 -3.39
N ASN A 32 -9.68 -2.94 -3.03
CA ASN A 32 -8.49 -2.50 -3.76
C ASN A 32 -7.23 -3.20 -3.25
N ILE A 33 -6.11 -2.96 -3.93
CA ILE A 33 -4.86 -3.71 -3.75
C ILE A 33 -3.94 -2.97 -2.79
N PHE A 34 -3.32 -3.73 -1.89
CA PHE A 34 -2.16 -3.34 -1.10
C PHE A 34 -0.99 -4.27 -1.43
N VAL A 35 0.19 -3.71 -1.67
CA VAL A 35 1.42 -4.48 -1.96
C VAL A 35 2.49 -4.08 -0.96
N GLY A 36 3.15 -5.05 -0.34
CA GLY A 36 4.27 -4.81 0.58
C GLY A 36 5.61 -5.00 -0.11
N ASP A 37 6.63 -4.25 0.31
CA ASP A 37 8.00 -4.45 -0.14
C ASP A 37 8.98 -4.84 0.97
N ASN A 38 10.05 -5.53 0.59
CA ASN A 38 11.13 -5.90 1.50
C ASN A 38 12.20 -4.80 1.61
N ASN A 39 12.59 -4.19 0.49
CA ASN A 39 13.80 -3.36 0.45
C ASN A 39 13.64 -2.01 1.16
N ASN A 40 12.41 -1.50 1.29
CA ASN A 40 12.15 -0.14 1.75
C ASN A 40 11.15 -0.09 2.91
N GLY A 41 10.40 -1.16 3.15
CA GLY A 41 9.32 -1.24 4.11
C GLY A 41 8.13 -0.36 3.76
N ASN A 42 7.80 -0.24 2.46
CA ASN A 42 6.61 0.45 2.00
C ASN A 42 5.44 -0.50 1.79
N VAL A 43 4.24 0.05 2.01
CA VAL A 43 3.00 -0.50 1.48
C VAL A 43 2.52 0.42 0.36
N TYR A 44 2.30 -0.14 -0.81
CA TYR A 44 1.72 0.53 -1.96
C TYR A 44 0.22 0.32 -2.03
N TYR A 45 -0.52 1.29 -2.57
CA TYR A 45 -1.96 1.18 -2.81
C TYR A 45 -2.28 1.36 -4.29
N PHE A 46 -3.07 0.44 -4.84
CA PHE A 46 -3.57 0.53 -6.20
C PHE A 46 -5.09 0.38 -6.24
N GLN A 47 -5.75 1.34 -6.86
CA GLN A 47 -7.17 1.24 -7.17
C GLN A 47 -7.36 0.34 -8.40
N VAL A 48 -8.20 -0.69 -8.29
CA VAL A 48 -8.59 -1.50 -9.46
C VAL A 48 -9.65 -0.80 -10.29
N ASN A 49 -9.65 -1.05 -11.60
CA ASN A 49 -10.73 -0.63 -12.49
C ASN A 49 -12.01 -1.48 -12.27
N GLU A 50 -13.13 -1.06 -12.88
CA GLU A 50 -14.46 -1.62 -12.60
C GLU A 50 -14.59 -3.11 -12.89
N ASP A 51 -13.95 -3.61 -13.95
CA ASP A 51 -13.94 -5.03 -14.34
C ASP A 51 -12.78 -5.81 -13.69
N ARG A 52 -11.96 -5.15 -12.87
CA ARG A 52 -10.79 -5.70 -12.17
C ARG A 52 -9.77 -6.34 -13.12
N SER A 53 -9.64 -5.81 -14.33
CA SER A 53 -8.63 -6.22 -15.31
C SER A 53 -7.35 -5.38 -15.27
N GLY A 54 -7.34 -4.27 -14.53
CA GLY A 54 -6.21 -3.36 -14.45
C GLY A 54 -6.29 -2.37 -13.28
N ILE A 55 -5.34 -1.45 -13.27
CA ILE A 55 -5.19 -0.40 -12.25
C ILE A 55 -5.67 0.94 -12.81
N LYS A 56 -6.28 1.75 -11.97
CA LYS A 56 -6.71 3.11 -12.26
C LYS A 56 -5.89 4.10 -11.46
N PHE A 57 -5.38 5.12 -12.15
CA PHE A 57 -4.68 6.26 -11.55
C PHE A 57 -5.58 7.49 -11.49
N ASP A 58 -5.40 8.32 -10.47
CA ASP A 58 -6.09 9.61 -10.36
C ASP A 58 -5.25 10.78 -10.89
N ALA A 59 -5.78 12.00 -10.77
CA ALA A 59 -5.13 13.19 -11.30
C ALA A 59 -3.79 13.54 -10.63
N SER A 60 -3.48 12.94 -9.46
CA SER A 60 -2.20 13.10 -8.78
C SER A 60 -1.14 12.11 -9.26
N GLN A 61 -1.53 11.10 -10.04
CA GLN A 61 -0.70 9.96 -10.45
C GLN A 61 -0.43 9.95 -11.96
N THR A 62 -0.38 11.13 -12.61
CA THR A 62 -0.27 11.23 -14.07
C THR A 62 1.05 10.72 -14.64
N GLY A 63 2.11 10.61 -13.83
CA GLY A 63 3.38 9.99 -14.26
C GLY A 63 3.22 8.50 -14.58
N LEU A 64 2.32 7.81 -13.87
CA LEU A 64 2.14 6.35 -13.95
C LEU A 64 1.25 5.86 -15.10
N ILE A 65 0.90 6.73 -16.07
CA ILE A 65 -0.01 6.38 -17.18
C ILE A 65 0.59 5.27 -18.07
N ASP A 66 1.92 5.16 -18.12
CA ASP A 66 2.63 4.10 -18.82
C ASP A 66 2.72 2.77 -18.04
N LEU A 67 2.13 2.73 -16.83
CA LEU A 67 2.11 1.58 -15.92
C LEU A 67 3.50 1.19 -15.38
N VAL A 68 4.44 2.13 -15.35
CA VAL A 68 5.77 1.94 -14.77
C VAL A 68 6.02 2.99 -13.70
N ALA A 69 6.44 2.58 -12.51
CA ALA A 69 7.09 3.50 -11.57
C ALA A 69 8.59 3.52 -11.89
N ASP A 70 9.07 4.61 -12.48
CA ASP A 70 10.45 4.72 -12.95
C ASP A 70 11.25 5.85 -12.28
N ASN A 71 10.59 6.66 -11.45
CA ASN A 71 11.23 7.69 -10.66
C ASN A 71 10.60 7.86 -9.26
N GLU A 72 11.28 8.62 -8.40
CA GLU A 72 10.88 8.83 -7.01
C GLU A 72 9.56 9.61 -6.88
N GLU A 73 9.30 10.55 -7.79
CA GLU A 73 8.07 11.34 -7.79
C GLU A 73 6.87 10.41 -8.03
N GLU A 74 6.92 9.59 -9.08
CA GLU A 74 5.93 8.56 -9.38
C GLU A 74 5.75 7.56 -8.23
N LEU A 75 6.84 6.99 -7.73
CA LEU A 75 6.81 6.02 -6.65
C LEU A 75 6.12 6.60 -5.41
N SER A 76 6.41 7.86 -5.07
CA SER A 76 5.82 8.52 -3.90
C SER A 76 4.29 8.63 -3.97
N THR A 77 3.72 8.69 -5.19
CA THR A 77 2.27 8.84 -5.40
C THR A 77 1.47 7.56 -5.15
N ILE A 78 2.13 6.40 -5.06
CA ILE A 78 1.49 5.10 -4.78
C ILE A 78 1.83 4.54 -3.40
N ILE A 79 2.74 5.19 -2.64
CA ILE A 79 3.04 4.78 -1.26
C ILE A 79 1.85 5.15 -0.36
N PHE A 80 1.22 4.13 0.19
CA PHE A 80 0.16 4.25 1.18
C PHE A 80 0.71 4.45 2.60
N GLY A 81 1.82 3.78 2.91
CA GLY A 81 2.50 3.88 4.20
C GLY A 81 3.92 3.35 4.12
N SER A 82 4.75 3.75 5.07
CA SER A 82 6.16 3.36 5.14
C SER A 82 6.63 3.23 6.59
N GLY A 83 7.86 2.75 6.77
CA GLY A 83 8.49 2.60 8.09
C GLY A 83 8.14 1.29 8.79
N PHE A 84 7.74 0.27 8.03
CA PHE A 84 7.41 -1.06 8.55
C PHE A 84 8.60 -2.02 8.63
N GLY A 85 9.80 -1.58 8.24
CA GLY A 85 10.93 -2.50 8.04
C GLY A 85 10.68 -3.47 6.89
N SER A 86 11.48 -4.52 6.80
CA SER A 86 11.36 -5.56 5.77
C SER A 86 9.99 -6.28 5.86
N ILE A 87 9.03 -5.95 4.99
CA ILE A 87 7.70 -6.58 5.01
C ILE A 87 7.78 -7.97 4.39
N THR A 88 7.07 -8.94 4.96
CA THR A 88 6.98 -10.30 4.43
C THR A 88 5.56 -10.76 4.09
N ASP A 89 4.54 -10.15 4.67
CA ASP A 89 3.14 -10.56 4.46
C ASP A 89 2.18 -9.40 4.77
N ILE A 90 1.05 -9.36 4.06
CA ILE A 90 -0.04 -8.41 4.30
C ILE A 90 -1.37 -9.18 4.35
N ALA A 91 -2.20 -8.94 5.36
CA ALA A 91 -3.48 -9.65 5.46
C ALA A 91 -4.62 -8.78 5.97
N THR A 92 -5.82 -8.97 5.42
CA THR A 92 -7.04 -8.52 6.08
C THR A 92 -7.35 -9.45 7.25
N GLY A 93 -7.32 -8.91 8.47
CA GLY A 93 -7.70 -9.64 9.67
C GLY A 93 -9.21 -9.90 9.76
N PRO A 94 -9.66 -10.79 10.67
CA PRO A 94 -11.08 -11.07 10.86
C PRO A 94 -11.88 -9.88 11.41
N ASP A 95 -11.21 -8.88 11.98
CA ASP A 95 -11.80 -7.60 12.39
C ASP A 95 -11.93 -6.58 11.23
N GLY A 96 -11.43 -6.95 10.05
CA GLY A 96 -11.50 -6.17 8.82
C GLY A 96 -10.42 -5.11 8.68
N PHE A 97 -9.41 -5.06 9.56
CA PHE A 97 -8.26 -4.17 9.40
C PHE A 97 -7.14 -4.85 8.59
N LEU A 98 -6.24 -4.04 8.05
CA LEU A 98 -5.05 -4.52 7.35
C LEU A 98 -3.92 -4.76 8.36
N TYR A 99 -3.23 -5.88 8.23
CA TYR A 99 -2.09 -6.26 9.06
C TYR A 99 -0.85 -6.43 8.20
N ILE A 100 0.30 -6.02 8.73
CA ILE A 100 1.60 -6.08 8.04
C ILE A 100 2.59 -6.81 8.94
N LEU A 101 3.24 -7.85 8.42
CA LEU A 101 4.27 -8.60 9.14
C LEU A 101 5.67 -8.08 8.75
N SER A 102 6.38 -7.53 9.74
CA SER A 102 7.78 -7.12 9.64
C SER A 102 8.71 -8.27 10.02
N TYR A 103 9.68 -8.54 9.15
CA TYR A 103 10.70 -9.56 9.38
C TYR A 103 11.78 -9.11 10.37
N ASP A 104 12.18 -7.84 10.34
CA ASP A 104 13.38 -7.36 11.03
C ASP A 104 13.28 -7.50 12.55
N ASP A 105 12.09 -7.24 13.09
CA ASP A 105 11.79 -7.22 14.53
C ASP A 105 10.66 -8.18 14.93
N GLY A 106 10.05 -8.86 13.96
CA GLY A 106 8.91 -9.76 14.21
C GLY A 106 7.64 -9.03 14.65
N ILE A 107 7.51 -7.74 14.35
CA ILE A 107 6.32 -6.94 14.69
C ILE A 107 5.21 -7.20 13.67
N ILE A 108 3.98 -7.29 14.18
CA ILE A 108 2.77 -7.20 13.37
C ILE A 108 2.13 -5.83 13.60
N TYR A 109 2.09 -5.01 12.55
CA TYR A 109 1.39 -3.73 12.56
C TYR A 109 -0.08 -3.94 12.20
N ARG A 110 -0.98 -3.21 12.87
CA ARG A 110 -2.39 -3.11 12.47
C ARG A 110 -2.66 -1.71 11.97
N ILE A 111 -3.10 -1.59 10.72
CA ILE A 111 -3.54 -0.33 10.14
C ILE A 111 -4.98 -0.09 10.52
N ALA A 112 -5.24 1.03 11.20
CA ALA A 112 -6.57 1.47 11.57
C ALA A 112 -6.76 2.93 11.16
N PRO A 113 -8.00 3.38 10.86
CA PRO A 113 -8.28 4.78 10.60
C PRO A 113 -7.84 5.62 11.79
N SER A 114 -7.30 6.80 11.49
CA SER A 114 -7.12 7.81 12.51
C SER A 114 -8.49 8.19 13.07
N SER A 115 -8.72 7.94 14.35
CA SER A 115 -9.79 8.64 15.06
C SER A 115 -9.41 10.12 15.07
N ASN A 116 -10.22 10.99 14.45
CA ASN A 116 -10.04 12.46 14.43
C ASN A 116 -10.09 13.14 15.83
N ASN A 117 -9.81 12.41 16.91
CA ASN A 117 -9.80 12.88 18.31
C ASN A 117 -8.42 12.78 18.99
N GLN A 118 -7.33 12.59 18.24
CA GLN A 118 -5.99 12.76 18.80
C GLN A 118 -5.64 14.25 18.71
N VAL A 119 -5.95 15.01 19.76
CA VAL A 119 -5.30 16.31 20.00
C VAL A 119 -3.81 16.02 20.04
N ALA A 120 -3.05 16.55 19.09
CA ALA A 120 -1.61 16.37 19.01
C ALA A 120 -0.97 16.72 20.35
N ALA A 121 -0.55 15.71 21.11
CA ALA A 121 0.35 15.90 22.23
C ALA A 121 1.75 16.12 21.62
N SER A 122 2.08 17.38 21.34
CA SER A 122 3.47 17.79 21.17
C SER A 122 4.18 17.52 22.49
N VAL A 123 5.02 16.47 22.54
CA VAL A 123 6.11 16.42 23.49
C VAL A 123 7.25 17.19 22.85
N ILE A 124 7.45 18.41 23.36
CA ILE A 124 8.67 19.18 23.11
C ILE A 124 9.78 18.42 23.84
N SER A 125 10.82 18.01 23.11
CA SER A 125 12.13 17.70 23.68
C SER A 125 13.12 18.77 23.25
#